data_AF-A0A927N7I9-F1
#
_entry.id   AF-A0A927N7I9-F1
#
_cell.length_a   1.000
_cell.length_b   1.000
_cell.length_c   1.000
_cell.angle_alpha   90.00
_cell.angle_beta   90.00
_cell.angle_gamma   90.00
#
_symmetry.space_group_name_H-M   'P 1'
#
loop_
_entity.id
_entity.type
_entity.pdbx_description
1 polymer ?
#
loop_
_entity_poly.entity_id
_entity_poly.type
_entity_poly.pdbx_seq_one_letter_code
_entity_poly.pdbx_strand_id
1 'polypeptide(L)'
;MKTILKSDFECVYLINGRITEGGRVNLEENAVYYITVFPLNATYLSYTVKTVGDKICSNKDLCVKVTAKEETYILFCKRYPYVYSTTPFSYEGGCVCEFFTLIKQNRIDKARSLLSGNLSKSVSDDMLKGFFEKYEYVLDTDEEDKWILATKEGEGEYFTFVLKHGLIDDISN
;
A
#
# COMPACT_ATOMS: atom_id res chain seq x y z
N MET A 1 12.08 -4.61 16.09
CA MET A 1 11.60 -4.07 14.80
C MET A 1 10.18 -3.57 15.01
N LYS A 2 9.83 -2.36 14.55
CA LYS A 2 8.46 -1.84 14.71
C LYS A 2 7.59 -2.34 13.57
N THR A 3 6.39 -2.83 13.87
CA THR A 3 5.42 -3.24 12.86
C THR A 3 4.39 -2.13 12.68
N ILE A 4 4.04 -1.81 11.44
CA ILE A 4 3.04 -0.81 11.09
C ILE A 4 1.91 -1.53 10.37
N LEU A 5 0.70 -1.38 10.89
CA LEU A 5 -0.51 -1.87 10.24
C LEU A 5 -1.04 -0.79 9.31
N LYS A 6 -1.25 -1.14 8.04
CA LYS A 6 -1.73 -0.22 7.00
C LYS A 6 -2.80 -0.88 6.12
N SER A 7 -3.71 -0.08 5.61
CA SER A 7 -4.72 -0.45 4.61
C SER A 7 -4.97 0.73 3.68
N ASP A 8 -5.30 0.45 2.43
CA ASP A 8 -5.68 1.45 1.42
C ASP A 8 -7.18 1.85 1.49
N PHE A 9 -7.83 1.49 2.60
CA PHE A 9 -9.21 1.80 2.91
C PHE A 9 -9.34 2.11 4.39
N GLU A 10 -10.34 2.92 4.71
CA GLU A 10 -10.68 3.23 6.08
C GLU A 10 -11.11 1.97 6.82
N CYS A 11 -10.40 1.66 7.91
CA CYS A 11 -10.71 0.52 8.76
C CYS A 11 -10.23 0.77 10.19
N VAL A 12 -10.73 -0.05 11.11
CA VAL A 12 -10.17 -0.18 12.47
C VAL A 12 -9.68 -1.60 12.66
N TYR A 13 -8.63 -1.77 13.47
CA TYR A 13 -8.05 -3.07 13.78
C TYR A 13 -8.42 -3.48 15.20
N LEU A 14 -8.78 -4.74 15.39
CA LEU A 14 -8.88 -5.37 16.71
C LEU A 14 -7.72 -6.36 16.86
N ILE A 15 -6.82 -6.07 17.78
CA ILE A 15 -5.62 -6.87 18.04
C ILE A 15 -5.78 -7.51 19.42
N ASN A 16 -5.95 -8.83 19.47
CA ASN A 16 -6.11 -9.59 20.72
C ASN A 16 -7.11 -8.94 21.71
N GLY A 17 -8.22 -8.39 21.22
CA GLY A 17 -9.27 -7.77 22.03
C GLY A 17 -9.17 -6.25 22.23
N ARG A 18 -8.12 -5.58 21.73
CA ARG A 18 -7.97 -4.12 21.79
C ARG A 18 -8.19 -3.48 20.42
N ILE A 19 -9.09 -2.49 20.35
CA ILE A 19 -9.34 -1.72 19.13
C ILE A 19 -8.26 -0.64 18.97
N THR A 20 -7.77 -0.45 17.74
CA THR A 20 -6.86 0.60 17.32
C THR A 20 -7.22 1.09 15.92
N GLU A 21 -7.07 2.38 15.64
CA GLU A 21 -7.37 2.99 14.33
C GLU A 21 -6.22 2.82 13.32
N GLY A 22 -5.17 2.06 13.69
CA GLY A 22 -4.02 1.76 12.84
C GLY A 22 -2.70 2.24 13.42
N GLY A 23 -1.64 2.11 12.62
CA GLY A 23 -0.32 2.65 12.96
C GLY A 23 0.63 1.65 13.61
N ARG A 24 1.58 2.19 14.38
CA ARG A 24 2.71 1.45 14.95
C ARG A 24 2.27 0.53 16.09
N VAL A 25 2.54 -0.75 15.93
CA VAL A 25 2.33 -1.81 16.91
C VAL A 25 3.63 -2.57 17.17
N ASN A 26 3.83 -2.98 18.42
CA ASN A 26 4.96 -3.83 18.79
C ASN A 26 4.48 -5.28 18.80
N LEU A 27 4.87 -6.03 17.76
CA LEU A 27 4.64 -7.48 17.70
C LEU A 27 5.90 -8.19 18.21
N GLU A 28 5.80 -8.87 19.34
CA GLU A 28 6.87 -9.68 19.89
C GLU A 28 7.10 -10.90 19.00
N GLU A 29 8.37 -11.20 18.71
CA GLU A 29 8.80 -12.17 17.68
C GLU A 29 8.12 -13.55 17.80
N ASN A 30 7.85 -14.01 19.02
CA ASN A 30 7.28 -15.33 19.29
C ASN A 30 5.84 -15.29 19.83
N ALA A 31 5.24 -14.10 19.96
CA ALA A 31 3.88 -13.96 20.42
C ALA A 31 2.87 -14.11 19.28
N VAL A 32 1.71 -14.68 19.60
CA VAL A 32 0.62 -14.87 18.64
C VAL A 32 -0.32 -13.67 18.69
N TYR A 33 -0.60 -13.09 17.53
CA TYR A 33 -1.57 -12.01 17.39
C TYR A 33 -2.70 -12.42 16.44
N TYR A 34 -3.92 -12.08 16.83
CA TYR A 34 -5.11 -12.14 15.98
C TYR A 34 -5.50 -10.70 15.67
N ILE A 35 -5.25 -10.28 14.43
CA ILE A 35 -5.52 -8.95 13.94
C ILE A 35 -6.78 -9.03 13.08
N THR A 36 -7.89 -8.50 13.58
CA THR A 36 -9.14 -8.42 12.82
C THR A 36 -9.24 -7.05 12.18
N VAL A 37 -9.44 -7.03 10.87
CA VAL A 37 -9.66 -5.81 10.08
C VAL A 37 -11.16 -5.56 9.99
N PHE A 38 -11.61 -4.39 10.45
CA PHE A 38 -12.99 -3.91 10.36
C PHE A 38 -13.06 -2.73 9.40
N PRO A 39 -13.37 -2.95 8.12
CA PRO A 39 -13.57 -1.86 7.17
C PRO A 39 -14.71 -0.93 7.62
N LEU A 40 -14.55 0.38 7.41
CA LEU A 40 -15.59 1.38 7.66
C LEU A 40 -16.52 1.58 6.45
N ASN A 41 -16.26 0.86 5.36
CA ASN A 41 -17.14 0.79 4.19
C ASN A 41 -17.90 -0.54 4.18
N ALA A 42 -19.24 -0.48 4.17
CA ALA A 42 -20.13 -1.63 4.20
C ALA A 42 -20.00 -2.58 2.99
N THR A 43 -19.32 -2.15 1.92
CA THR A 43 -19.02 -2.97 0.74
C THR A 43 -17.95 -4.03 1.03
N TYR A 44 -17.13 -3.84 2.06
CA TYR A 44 -16.00 -4.70 2.39
C TYR A 44 -16.33 -5.57 3.61
N LEU A 45 -15.91 -6.84 3.57
CA LEU A 45 -16.08 -7.81 4.64
C LEU A 45 -14.92 -7.78 5.63
N SER A 46 -15.23 -7.88 6.92
CA SER A 46 -14.23 -8.09 7.96
C SER A 46 -13.54 -9.45 7.84
N TYR A 47 -12.30 -9.54 8.32
CA TYR A 47 -11.53 -10.78 8.36
C TYR A 47 -10.42 -10.69 9.42
N THR A 48 -9.93 -11.85 9.86
CA THR A 48 -8.88 -11.95 10.89
C THR A 48 -7.62 -12.59 10.33
N VAL A 49 -6.48 -11.94 10.49
CA VAL A 49 -5.16 -12.47 10.18
C VAL A 49 -4.49 -12.92 11.47
N LYS A 50 -4.00 -14.16 11.50
CA LYS A 50 -3.14 -14.66 12.56
C LYS A 50 -1.70 -14.38 12.20
N THR A 51 -0.93 -13.82 13.14
CA THR A 51 0.52 -13.65 13.01
C THR A 51 1.26 -14.30 14.18
N VAL A 52 2.53 -14.63 13.96
CA VAL A 52 3.51 -14.92 15.02
C VAL A 52 4.63 -13.90 14.86
N GLY A 53 4.74 -12.95 15.79
CA GLY A 53 5.46 -11.71 15.52
C GLY A 53 4.89 -11.03 14.27
N ASP A 54 5.77 -10.73 13.31
CA ASP A 54 5.41 -10.12 12.02
C ASP A 54 5.10 -11.16 10.92
N LYS A 55 5.21 -12.46 11.22
CA LYS A 55 5.00 -13.53 10.25
C LYS A 55 3.51 -13.80 10.08
N ILE A 56 3.01 -13.63 8.86
CA ILE A 56 1.62 -13.92 8.49
C ILE A 56 1.38 -15.44 8.41
N CYS A 57 0.44 -15.94 9.21
CA CYS A 57 0.13 -17.36 9.32
C CYS A 57 -1.21 -17.77 8.70
N SER A 58 -2.18 -16.87 8.57
CA SER A 58 -3.50 -17.15 7.98
C SER A 58 -3.98 -16.00 7.08
N ASN A 59 -4.94 -16.28 6.19
CA ASN A 59 -5.49 -15.29 5.25
C ASN A 59 -4.39 -14.52 4.49
N LYS A 60 -3.34 -15.25 4.07
CA LYS A 60 -2.15 -14.70 3.41
C LYS A 60 -2.48 -13.93 2.14
N ASP A 61 -3.55 -14.32 1.46
CA ASP A 61 -3.99 -13.66 0.21
C ASP A 61 -4.65 -12.29 0.46
N LEU A 62 -4.92 -11.94 1.73
CA LEU A 62 -5.53 -10.66 2.15
C LEU A 62 -4.54 -9.75 2.88
N CYS A 63 -3.26 -10.07 2.83
CA CYS A 63 -2.23 -9.23 3.43
C CYS A 63 -0.85 -9.42 2.82
N VAL A 64 -0.07 -8.34 2.78
CA VAL A 64 1.30 -8.33 2.27
C VAL A 64 2.22 -7.81 3.37
N LYS A 65 3.31 -8.54 3.64
CA LYS A 65 4.39 -8.05 4.49
C LYS A 65 5.39 -7.30 3.62
N VAL A 66 5.69 -6.07 3.97
CA VAL A 66 6.75 -5.26 3.34
C VAL A 66 7.78 -4.89 4.40
N THR A 67 9.05 -5.07 4.10
CA THR A 67 10.16 -4.65 4.97
C THR A 67 10.88 -3.50 4.29
N ALA A 68 10.96 -2.35 4.97
CA ALA A 68 11.63 -1.16 4.48
C ALA A 68 12.49 -0.55 5.58
N LYS A 69 13.82 -0.58 5.40
CA LYS A 69 14.82 -0.21 6.44
C LYS A 69 14.59 -1.01 7.74
N GLU A 70 14.30 -0.33 8.85
CA GLU A 70 14.10 -0.93 10.19
C GLU A 70 12.62 -1.11 10.57
N GLU A 71 11.71 -0.92 9.61
CA GLU A 71 10.28 -1.03 9.81
C GLU A 71 9.69 -2.17 8.96
N THR A 72 8.66 -2.82 9.52
CA THR A 72 7.87 -3.81 8.81
C THR A 72 6.44 -3.33 8.70
N TYR A 73 5.90 -3.36 7.50
CA TYR A 73 4.54 -2.98 7.18
C TYR A 73 3.75 -4.26 6.93
N ILE A 74 2.58 -4.38 7.57
CA ILE A 74 1.58 -5.38 7.21
C ILE A 74 0.44 -4.63 6.54
N LEU A 75 0.39 -4.76 5.22
CA LEU A 75 -0.68 -4.24 4.37
C LEU A 75 -1.86 -5.18 4.40
N PHE A 76 -3.05 -4.65 4.63
CA PHE A 76 -4.31 -5.39 4.59
C PHE A 76 -5.10 -5.03 3.34
N CYS A 77 -5.61 -6.04 2.62
CA CYS A 77 -6.35 -5.87 1.38
C CYS A 77 -7.88 -5.91 1.59
N LYS A 78 -8.62 -5.17 0.75
CA LYS A 78 -10.08 -5.22 0.72
C LYS A 78 -10.56 -6.65 0.47
N ARG A 79 -11.51 -7.13 1.28
CA ARG A 79 -12.20 -8.39 1.07
C ARG A 79 -13.62 -8.11 0.60
N TYR A 80 -13.94 -8.44 -0.64
CA TYR A 80 -15.29 -8.27 -1.17
C TYR A 80 -16.18 -9.49 -0.87
N PRO A 81 -17.50 -9.31 -0.73
CA PRO A 81 -18.43 -10.44 -0.75
C PRO A 81 -18.36 -11.12 -2.12
N TYR A 82 -18.16 -12.44 -2.13
CA TYR A 82 -17.91 -13.29 -3.32
C TYR A 82 -19.02 -13.30 -4.40
N VAL A 83 -20.05 -12.44 -4.30
CA VAL A 83 -21.21 -12.43 -5.19
C VAL A 83 -21.11 -11.33 -6.28
N TYR A 84 -20.23 -10.32 -6.15
CA TYR A 84 -20.31 -9.12 -7.01
C TYR A 84 -18.98 -8.53 -7.53
N SER A 85 -18.10 -9.36 -8.09
CA SER A 85 -17.25 -9.06 -9.27
C SER A 85 -15.84 -9.65 -9.19
N THR A 86 -15.30 -9.96 -10.37
CA THR A 86 -13.91 -10.35 -10.65
C THR A 86 -13.03 -9.14 -10.92
N THR A 87 -13.48 -7.92 -10.61
CA THR A 87 -12.79 -6.71 -11.02
C THR A 87 -11.57 -6.47 -10.12
N PRO A 88 -10.36 -6.33 -10.70
CA PRO A 88 -9.16 -6.10 -9.89
C PRO A 88 -9.24 -4.76 -9.17
N PHE A 89 -8.96 -4.84 -7.88
CA PHE A 89 -8.42 -3.83 -6.97
C PHE A 89 -8.40 -2.38 -7.51
N SER A 90 -9.31 -1.53 -7.00
CA SER A 90 -9.16 -0.07 -7.08
C SER A 90 -8.62 0.45 -5.74
N TYR A 91 -7.36 0.89 -5.77
CA TYR A 91 -6.74 1.60 -4.67
C TYR A 91 -7.39 2.98 -4.56
N GLU A 92 -8.03 3.31 -3.43
CA GLU A 92 -8.63 4.63 -3.16
C GLU A 92 -7.58 5.54 -2.51
N GLY A 93 -6.49 5.78 -3.24
CA GLY A 93 -5.31 6.48 -2.74
C GLY A 93 -5.14 7.85 -3.34
N GLY A 94 -4.34 8.68 -2.69
CA GLY A 94 -3.92 9.97 -3.24
C GLY A 94 -3.24 9.83 -4.61
N CYS A 95 -2.98 10.97 -5.25
CA CYS A 95 -2.48 11.09 -6.63
C CYS A 95 -1.38 10.09 -7.01
N VAL A 96 -0.42 9.80 -6.14
CA VAL A 96 0.71 8.90 -6.46
C VAL A 96 0.29 7.42 -6.47
N CYS A 97 -0.69 7.00 -5.66
CA CYS A 97 -1.23 5.64 -5.71
C CYS A 97 -2.05 5.42 -6.97
N GLU A 98 -2.83 6.43 -7.37
CA GLU A 98 -3.57 6.41 -8.64
C GLU A 98 -2.59 6.35 -9.82
N PHE A 99 -1.54 7.19 -9.79
CA PHE A 99 -0.48 7.18 -10.79
C PHE A 99 0.18 5.81 -10.93
N PHE A 100 0.63 5.22 -9.82
CA PHE A 100 1.21 3.88 -9.82
C PHE A 100 0.26 2.82 -10.39
N THR A 101 -1.02 2.87 -9.97
CA THR A 101 -2.06 1.96 -10.47
C THR A 101 -2.25 2.08 -11.98
N LEU A 102 -2.27 3.31 -12.51
CA LEU A 102 -2.40 3.55 -13.96
C LEU A 102 -1.18 3.05 -14.74
N ILE A 103 0.03 3.20 -14.21
CA ILE A 103 1.24 2.63 -14.80
C ILE A 103 1.13 1.10 -14.86
N LYS A 104 0.71 0.45 -13.76
CA LYS A 104 0.52 -1.02 -13.70
C LYS A 104 -0.58 -1.53 -14.61
N GLN A 105 -1.62 -0.74 -14.86
CA GLN A 105 -2.67 -1.06 -15.83
C GLN A 105 -2.28 -0.74 -17.28
N ASN A 106 -1.02 -0.32 -17.53
CA ASN A 106 -0.52 0.12 -18.84
C ASN A 106 -1.36 1.27 -19.44
N ARG A 107 -1.96 2.12 -18.59
CA ARG A 107 -2.77 3.30 -18.95
C ARG A 107 -1.91 4.57 -18.88
N ILE A 108 -0.83 4.60 -19.65
CA ILE A 108 0.22 5.63 -19.53
C ILE A 108 -0.31 7.04 -19.84
N ASP A 109 -1.19 7.19 -20.82
CA ASP A 109 -1.77 8.49 -21.16
C ASP A 109 -2.49 9.14 -19.96
N LYS A 110 -3.20 8.32 -19.17
CA LYS A 110 -3.87 8.77 -17.95
C LYS A 110 -2.86 9.04 -16.84
N ALA A 111 -1.86 8.17 -16.68
CA ALA A 111 -0.79 8.38 -15.70
C ALA A 111 -0.06 9.71 -15.95
N ARG A 112 0.20 10.07 -17.22
CA ARG A 112 0.82 11.35 -17.60
C ARG A 112 0.01 12.57 -17.19
N SER A 113 -1.31 12.46 -17.11
CA SER A 113 -2.17 13.57 -16.67
C SER A 113 -2.01 13.90 -15.18
N LEU A 114 -1.42 12.99 -14.41
CA LEU A 114 -1.11 13.15 -12.99
C LEU A 114 0.31 13.71 -12.76
N LEU A 115 1.10 13.87 -13.81
CA LEU A 115 2.43 14.49 -13.74
C LEU A 115 2.34 15.98 -14.07
N SER A 116 3.22 16.78 -13.48
CA SER A 116 3.40 18.18 -13.87
C SER A 116 3.86 18.25 -15.33
N GLY A 117 3.54 19.36 -16.01
CA GLY A 117 3.90 19.53 -17.42
C GLY A 117 5.42 19.49 -17.68
N ASN A 118 6.24 19.81 -16.68
CA ASN A 118 7.69 19.75 -16.78
C ASN A 118 8.18 18.31 -16.67
N LEU A 119 7.74 17.57 -15.64
CA LEU A 119 8.12 16.18 -15.43
C LEU A 119 7.60 15.26 -16.54
N SER A 120 6.37 15.49 -16.99
CA SER A 120 5.78 14.74 -18.11
C SER A 120 6.62 14.89 -19.39
N LYS A 121 7.17 16.07 -19.66
CA LYS A 121 8.00 16.29 -20.86
C LYS A 121 9.43 15.74 -20.73
N SER A 122 9.97 15.64 -19.53
CA SER A 122 11.35 15.20 -19.30
C SER A 122 11.51 13.67 -19.27
N VAL A 123 10.42 12.92 -19.08
CA VAL A 123 10.47 11.46 -18.95
C VAL A 123 9.69 10.77 -20.08
N SER A 124 10.27 9.73 -20.68
CA SER A 124 9.62 8.90 -21.69
C SER A 124 8.72 7.83 -21.05
N ASP A 125 7.77 7.31 -21.82
CA ASP A 125 6.87 6.23 -21.36
C ASP A 125 7.64 4.97 -20.98
N ASP A 126 8.67 4.63 -21.76
CA ASP A 126 9.52 3.48 -21.50
C ASP A 126 10.34 3.63 -20.21
N MET A 127 10.81 4.86 -19.92
CA MET A 127 11.48 5.14 -18.64
C MET A 127 10.54 4.99 -17.46
N LEU A 128 9.30 5.50 -17.56
CA LEU A 128 8.30 5.33 -16.51
C LEU A 128 7.98 3.85 -16.29
N LYS A 129 7.72 3.10 -17.35
CA LYS A 129 7.44 1.65 -17.24
C LYS A 129 8.61 0.89 -16.63
N GLY A 130 9.81 1.11 -17.15
CA GLY A 130 11.02 0.42 -16.68
C GLY A 130 11.33 0.74 -15.22
N PHE A 131 11.10 1.98 -14.78
CA PHE A 131 11.28 2.36 -13.38
C PHE A 131 10.33 1.59 -12.45
N PHE A 132 9.04 1.51 -12.80
CA PHE A 132 8.03 0.87 -11.96
C PHE A 132 7.91 -0.65 -12.15
N GLU A 133 8.62 -1.25 -13.11
CA GLU A 133 8.47 -2.66 -13.47
C GLU A 133 8.65 -3.60 -12.28
N LYS A 134 9.71 -3.40 -11.49
CA LYS A 134 10.08 -4.29 -10.37
C LYS A 134 9.19 -4.20 -9.13
N TYR A 135 8.42 -3.12 -8.99
CA TYR A 135 7.60 -2.87 -7.79
C TYR A 135 6.19 -3.39 -7.99
N GLU A 136 5.62 -4.11 -7.04
CA GLU A 136 4.23 -4.57 -7.10
C GLU A 136 3.30 -3.69 -6.27
N TYR A 137 3.81 -3.09 -5.21
CA TYR A 137 3.02 -2.33 -4.24
C TYR A 137 3.55 -0.92 -4.07
N VAL A 138 2.65 -0.01 -3.71
CA VAL A 138 2.94 1.35 -3.29
C VAL A 138 2.24 1.62 -1.97
N LEU A 139 2.95 2.23 -1.02
CA LEU A 139 2.45 2.57 0.30
C LEU A 139 2.72 4.04 0.60
N ASP A 140 1.75 4.70 1.20
CA ASP A 140 1.94 5.98 1.88
C ASP A 140 2.76 5.77 3.16
N THR A 141 3.54 6.79 3.54
CA THR A 141 4.16 6.86 4.86
C THR A 141 3.52 7.98 5.67
N ASP A 142 3.78 7.99 6.98
CA ASP A 142 3.35 9.09 7.85
C ASP A 142 4.19 10.37 7.62
N GLU A 143 5.28 10.28 6.84
CA GLU A 143 6.11 11.42 6.45
C GLU A 143 5.57 12.04 5.15
N GLU A 144 5.44 13.39 5.13
CA GLU A 144 5.01 14.12 3.94
C GLU A 144 5.90 13.79 2.73
N ASP A 145 5.27 13.68 1.57
CA ASP A 145 5.89 13.36 0.28
C ASP A 145 6.67 12.03 0.24
N LYS A 146 6.70 11.22 1.31
CA LYS A 146 7.42 9.94 1.34
C LYS A 146 6.52 8.74 1.18
N TRP A 147 6.98 7.84 0.33
CA TRP A 147 6.26 6.70 -0.18
C TRP A 147 7.18 5.50 -0.20
N ILE A 148 6.62 4.30 -0.07
CA ILE A 148 7.37 3.05 -0.18
C ILE A 148 6.92 2.35 -1.45
N LEU A 149 7.87 2.04 -2.33
CA LEU A 149 7.66 1.14 -3.46
C LEU A 149 8.20 -0.22 -3.07
N ALA A 150 7.38 -1.27 -3.16
CA ALA A 150 7.76 -2.60 -2.70
C ALA A 150 7.62 -3.66 -3.79
N THR A 151 8.57 -4.60 -3.83
CA THR A 151 8.55 -5.75 -4.73
C THR A 151 7.50 -6.77 -4.31
N LYS A 152 7.26 -7.77 -5.15
CA LYS A 152 6.34 -8.87 -4.85
C LYS A 152 6.80 -9.70 -3.64
N GLU A 153 8.11 -9.78 -3.43
CA GLU A 153 8.78 -10.49 -2.34
C GLU A 153 8.67 -9.72 -1.01
N GLY A 154 8.19 -8.47 -1.03
CA GLY A 154 8.02 -7.64 0.14
C GLY A 154 9.26 -6.81 0.49
N GLU A 155 10.17 -6.58 -0.45
CA GLU A 155 11.30 -5.67 -0.27
C GLU A 155 10.87 -4.25 -0.62
N GLY A 156 10.90 -3.33 0.35
CA GLY A 156 10.45 -1.96 0.19
C GLY A 156 11.59 -0.94 0.14
N GLU A 157 11.51 0.00 -0.80
CA GLU A 157 12.41 1.13 -0.95
C GLU A 157 11.63 2.45 -0.74
N TYR A 158 12.26 3.42 -0.07
CA TYR A 158 11.65 4.74 0.14
C TYR A 158 11.90 5.62 -1.08
N PHE A 159 10.87 6.40 -1.43
CA PHE A 159 10.92 7.42 -2.47
C PHE A 159 10.19 8.67 -2.00
N THR A 160 10.64 9.81 -2.51
CA THR A 160 10.00 11.10 -2.34
C THR A 160 9.23 11.45 -3.61
N PHE A 161 7.94 11.74 -3.47
CA PHE A 161 7.05 12.23 -4.53
C PHE A 161 6.57 13.63 -4.17
N VAL A 162 7.16 14.63 -4.80
CA VAL A 162 6.79 16.03 -4.54
C VAL A 162 5.54 16.37 -5.33
N LEU A 163 4.48 16.81 -4.63
CA LEU A 163 3.23 17.24 -5.25
C LEU A 163 3.15 18.77 -5.38
N LYS A 164 2.84 19.26 -6.57
CA LYS A 164 2.61 20.68 -6.85
C LYS A 164 1.25 20.87 -7.51
N HIS A 165 0.35 21.57 -6.82
CA HIS A 165 -1.06 21.71 -7.22
C HIS A 165 -1.77 20.36 -7.44
N GLY A 166 -1.43 19.34 -6.63
CA GLY A 166 -2.01 18.00 -6.73
C GLY A 166 -1.45 17.14 -7.87
N LEU A 167 -0.43 17.59 -8.60
CA LEU A 167 0.29 16.83 -9.63
C LEU A 167 1.69 16.47 -9.15
N ILE A 168 2.22 15.35 -9.62
CA ILE A 168 3.59 14.90 -9.31
C ILE A 168 4.59 15.74 -10.09
N ASP A 169 5.42 16.50 -9.37
CA ASP A 169 6.43 17.40 -9.96
C ASP A 169 7.83 16.81 -9.93
N ASP A 170 8.14 15.96 -8.95
CA ASP A 170 9.43 15.25 -8.83
C ASP A 170 9.26 13.86 -8.22
N ILE A 171 10.16 12.94 -8.62
CA ILE A 171 10.29 11.59 -8.07
C ILE A 171 11.78 11.35 -7.79
N SER A 172 12.15 11.25 -6.52
CA SER A 172 13.54 11.05 -6.07
C SER A 172 13.63 9.97 -4.99
N ASN A 173 14.82 9.38 -4.80
CA ASN A 173 15.09 8.41 -3.74
C ASN A 173 15.82 9.09 -2.57
#